data_AF-A0A9D7MF47-F1
#
_entry.id   AF-A0A9D7MF47-F1
#
_cell.length_a   1.000
_cell.length_b   1.000
_cell.length_c   1.000
_cell.angle_alpha   90.00
_cell.angle_beta   90.00
_cell.angle_gamma   90.00
#
_symmetry.space_group_name_H-M   'P 1'
#
loop_
_entity.id
_entity.type
_entity.pdbx_description
1 polymer ?
#
loop_
_entity_poly.entity_id
_entity_poly.type
_entity_poly.pdbx_seq_one_letter_code
_entity_poly.pdbx_strand_id
1 'polypeptide(L)'
;MAVPASDVFPQATYDANKDGKIDDPTIADKLAAKLKNDGYEAVLIFGVKDIKEQQRYVPGTVTYQPTSYYNGWSNYWATTYQTVETPGYYTTDVEAYVEANMFDVMTSDLVWSAQTEILNPGSLSDAADSFASTIVPSITKNGLVLQK
;
A
#
# COMPACT_ATOMS: atom_id res chain seq x y z
N MET A 1 17.62 13.75 10.38
CA MET A 1 16.91 13.88 11.68
C MET A 1 15.45 13.59 11.41
N ALA A 2 14.85 12.59 12.06
CA ALA A 2 13.41 12.36 11.95
C ALA A 2 12.69 13.47 12.72
N VAL A 3 11.78 14.18 12.06
CA VAL A 3 10.88 15.11 12.76
C VAL A 3 9.89 14.23 13.53
N PRO A 4 9.69 14.43 14.85
CA PRO A 4 8.69 13.68 15.59
C PRO A 4 7.32 13.88 14.94
N ALA A 5 6.61 12.78 14.67
CA ALA A 5 5.23 12.85 14.21
C ALA A 5 4.37 13.42 15.35
N SER A 6 3.99 14.69 15.25
CA SER A 6 3.00 15.29 16.12
C SER A 6 1.62 15.07 15.51
N ASP A 7 0.75 14.38 16.21
CA ASP A 7 -0.67 14.36 15.85
C ASP A 7 -1.26 15.74 16.08
N VAL A 8 -1.50 16.46 14.98
CA VAL A 8 -2.03 17.83 15.02
C VAL A 8 -3.56 17.80 15.21
N PHE A 9 -4.22 16.66 14.96
CA PHE A 9 -5.67 16.48 14.95
C PHE A 9 -6.09 15.06 15.40
N PRO A 10 -6.12 14.80 16.71
CA PRO A 10 -6.56 13.51 17.21
C PRO A 10 -8.01 13.21 16.81
N GLN A 11 -8.36 11.93 16.65
CA GLN A 11 -9.71 11.53 16.23
C GLN A 11 -10.82 12.13 17.10
N ALA A 12 -10.60 12.21 18.42
CA ALA A 12 -11.56 12.79 19.36
C ALA A 12 -11.89 14.26 19.10
N THR A 13 -11.12 14.98 18.27
CA THR A 13 -11.38 16.37 17.90
C THR A 13 -12.38 16.52 16.75
N TYR A 14 -12.56 15.50 15.92
CA TYR A 14 -13.41 15.55 14.73
C TYR A 14 -14.49 14.45 14.68
N ASP A 15 -14.28 13.34 15.40
CA ASP A 15 -15.18 12.18 15.51
C ASP A 15 -15.03 11.59 16.93
N ALA A 16 -15.63 12.29 17.90
CA ALA A 16 -15.57 11.91 19.31
C ALA A 16 -16.40 10.66 19.60
N ASN A 17 -17.48 10.46 18.83
CA ASN A 17 -18.41 9.36 18.99
C ASN A 17 -17.95 8.06 18.25
N LYS A 18 -16.96 8.16 17.37
CA LYS A 18 -16.37 7.07 16.57
C LYS A 18 -17.36 6.43 15.59
N ASP A 19 -18.33 7.19 15.11
CA ASP A 19 -19.32 6.74 14.13
C ASP A 19 -18.83 6.91 12.68
N GLY A 20 -17.63 7.46 12.50
CA GLY A 20 -17.01 7.69 11.19
C GLY A 20 -17.56 8.92 10.48
N LYS A 21 -18.36 9.75 11.16
CA LYS A 21 -18.82 11.05 10.67
C LYS A 21 -18.14 12.16 11.44
N ILE A 22 -18.00 13.29 10.75
CA ILE A 22 -17.49 14.49 11.37
C ILE A 22 -18.59 15.08 12.27
N ASP A 23 -18.28 15.22 13.56
CA ASP A 23 -19.20 15.78 14.57
C ASP A 23 -19.37 17.30 14.40
N ASP A 24 -18.32 18.00 13.95
CA ASP A 24 -18.30 19.46 13.80
C ASP A 24 -18.11 19.86 12.32
N PRO A 25 -19.13 20.43 11.65
CA PRO A 25 -19.03 20.83 10.25
C PRO A 25 -18.01 21.95 9.99
N THR A 26 -17.57 22.67 11.03
CA THR A 26 -16.57 23.75 10.94
C THR A 26 -15.13 23.27 11.15
N ILE A 27 -14.91 21.96 11.33
CA ILE A 27 -13.58 21.42 11.62
C ILE A 27 -12.55 21.73 10.52
N ALA A 28 -12.98 21.80 9.26
CA ALA A 28 -12.12 22.12 8.13
C ALA A 28 -11.51 23.53 8.24
N ASP A 29 -12.32 24.51 8.63
CA ASP A 29 -11.86 25.90 8.81
C ASP A 29 -10.91 26.01 10.01
N LYS A 30 -11.22 25.29 11.11
CA LYS A 30 -10.35 25.21 12.29
C LYS A 30 -9.01 24.56 11.96
N LEU A 31 -9.03 23.51 11.14
CA LEU A 31 -7.85 22.82 10.63
C LEU A 31 -6.99 23.76 9.80
N ALA A 32 -7.59 24.44 8.82
CA ALA A 32 -6.88 25.41 7.98
C ALA A 32 -6.25 26.54 8.81
N ALA A 33 -6.99 27.10 9.78
CA ALA A 33 -6.48 28.15 10.65
C ALA A 33 -5.31 27.68 11.53
N LYS A 34 -5.39 26.47 12.08
CA LYS A 34 -4.32 25.90 12.90
C LYS A 34 -3.07 25.60 12.07
N LEU A 35 -3.22 25.03 10.86
CA LEU A 35 -2.08 24.80 9.96
C LEU A 35 -1.37 26.11 9.61
N LYS A 36 -2.11 27.18 9.34
CA LYS A 36 -1.56 28.53 9.12
C LYS A 36 -0.81 29.05 10.35
N ASN A 37 -1.43 28.97 11.53
CA ASN A 37 -0.85 29.48 12.77
C ASN A 37 0.41 28.73 13.21
N ASP A 38 0.45 27.42 12.97
CA ASP A 38 1.59 26.56 13.30
C ASP A 38 2.73 26.69 12.26
N GLY A 39 2.54 27.46 11.19
CA GLY A 39 3.55 27.77 10.19
C GLY A 39 3.77 26.69 9.14
N TYR A 40 2.77 25.82 8.90
CA TYR A 40 2.83 24.84 7.82
C TYR A 40 2.60 25.53 6.46
N GLU A 41 3.38 25.13 5.46
CA GLU A 41 3.35 25.73 4.11
C GLU A 41 2.44 24.92 3.16
N ALA A 42 2.40 23.60 3.33
CA ALA A 42 1.63 22.69 2.48
C ALA A 42 0.96 21.59 3.29
N VAL A 43 -0.18 21.09 2.79
CA VAL A 43 -0.88 19.92 3.32
C VAL A 43 -1.09 18.88 2.22
N LEU A 44 -0.78 17.63 2.51
CA LEU A 44 -1.04 16.49 1.63
C LEU A 44 -2.24 15.71 2.18
N ILE A 45 -3.27 15.57 1.36
CA ILE A 45 -4.47 14.77 1.65
C ILE A 45 -4.49 13.60 0.69
N PHE A 46 -4.69 12.38 1.21
CA PHE A 46 -4.81 11.19 0.38
C PHE A 46 -6.00 10.34 0.82
N GLY A 47 -6.53 9.55 -0.11
CA GLY A 47 -7.66 8.66 0.15
C GLY A 47 -7.72 7.52 -0.85
N VAL A 48 -8.19 6.36 -0.38
CA VAL A 48 -8.45 5.19 -1.22
C VAL A 48 -9.73 5.44 -2.02
N LYS A 49 -9.65 5.35 -3.34
CA LYS A 49 -10.76 5.56 -4.28
C LYS A 49 -11.48 4.26 -4.62
N ASP A 50 -10.72 3.17 -4.76
CA ASP A 50 -11.23 1.86 -5.12
C ASP A 50 -10.32 0.76 -4.60
N ILE A 51 -10.90 -0.40 -4.29
CA ILE A 51 -10.18 -1.62 -3.93
C ILE A 51 -10.79 -2.76 -4.73
N LYS A 52 -9.98 -3.41 -5.56
CA LYS A 52 -10.36 -4.56 -6.36
C LYS A 52 -9.72 -5.82 -5.79
N GLU A 53 -10.53 -6.85 -5.57
CA GLU A 53 -10.08 -8.17 -5.13
C GLU A 53 -10.45 -9.21 -6.19
N GLN A 54 -9.48 -10.01 -6.63
CA GLN A 54 -9.68 -11.08 -7.59
C GLN A 54 -9.12 -12.40 -7.07
N GLN A 55 -9.96 -13.44 -7.03
CA GLN A 55 -9.50 -14.79 -6.70
C GLN A 55 -9.00 -15.49 -7.96
N ARG A 56 -7.76 -15.96 -7.94
CA ARG A 56 -7.15 -16.75 -9.02
C ARG A 56 -6.79 -18.14 -8.53
N TYR A 57 -7.22 -19.15 -9.29
CA TYR A 57 -6.79 -20.54 -9.07
C TYR A 57 -5.41 -20.78 -9.67
N VAL A 58 -4.48 -21.28 -8.86
CA VAL A 58 -3.16 -21.75 -9.29
C VAL A 58 -3.21 -23.27 -9.40
N PRO A 59 -3.16 -23.84 -10.62
CA PRO A 59 -3.20 -25.28 -10.79
C PRO A 59 -1.95 -25.94 -10.22
N GLY A 60 -2.15 -27.09 -9.58
CA GLY A 60 -1.07 -27.97 -9.15
C GLY A 60 -0.28 -28.52 -10.33
N THR A 61 0.98 -28.89 -10.08
CA THR A 61 1.84 -29.53 -11.08
C THR A 61 2.14 -30.97 -10.68
N VAL A 62 2.20 -31.85 -11.69
CA VAL A 62 2.63 -33.24 -11.56
C VAL A 62 3.99 -33.36 -12.24
N THR A 63 5.03 -33.63 -11.46
CA THR A 63 6.40 -33.77 -11.95
C THR A 63 6.87 -35.22 -11.80
N TYR A 64 7.44 -35.79 -12.86
CA TYR A 64 8.04 -37.11 -12.83
C TYR A 64 9.53 -36.99 -12.54
N GLN A 65 9.98 -37.47 -11.38
CA GLN A 65 11.40 -37.52 -11.01
C GLN A 65 11.93 -38.94 -11.20
N PRO A 66 13.02 -39.15 -11.96
CA PRO A 66 13.62 -40.47 -12.07
C PRO A 66 14.24 -40.88 -10.73
N THR A 67 13.81 -42.03 -10.19
CA THR A 67 14.42 -42.63 -9.01
C THR A 67 15.46 -43.65 -9.45
N SER A 68 16.74 -43.30 -9.30
CA SER A 68 17.84 -44.26 -9.49
C SER A 68 18.09 -45.02 -8.19
N TYR A 69 17.72 -46.30 -8.17
CA TYR A 69 18.08 -47.21 -7.09
C TYR A 69 19.48 -47.79 -7.38
N TYR A 70 20.52 -47.21 -6.76
CA TYR A 70 21.89 -47.74 -6.81
C TYR A 70 21.99 -49.04 -6.00
N ASN A 71 21.59 -50.17 -6.59
CA ASN A 71 21.97 -51.50 -6.10
C ASN A 71 21.87 -52.54 -7.22
N GLY A 72 23.03 -52.95 -7.76
CA GLY A 72 23.18 -54.16 -8.59
C GLY A 72 23.16 -53.96 -10.12
N TRP A 73 23.91 -54.82 -10.81
CA TRP A 73 24.09 -54.85 -12.27
C TRP A 73 22.82 -55.19 -13.07
N SER A 74 21.78 -55.70 -12.41
CA SER A 74 20.49 -56.05 -13.02
C SER A 74 19.54 -54.87 -13.23
N ASN A 75 19.81 -53.71 -12.61
CA ASN A 75 18.93 -52.53 -12.66
C ASN A 75 19.22 -51.56 -13.82
N TYR A 76 20.14 -51.88 -14.74
CA TYR A 76 20.52 -51.00 -15.85
C TYR A 76 19.34 -50.64 -16.78
N TRP A 77 18.27 -51.43 -16.76
CA TRP A 77 17.07 -51.27 -17.61
C TRP A 77 15.84 -50.75 -16.88
N ALA A 78 15.89 -50.57 -15.56
CA ALA A 78 14.74 -50.22 -14.73
C ALA A 78 14.79 -48.75 -14.30
N THR A 79 14.43 -47.84 -15.20
CA THR A 79 14.12 -46.45 -14.80
C THR A 79 12.74 -46.43 -14.18
N THR A 80 12.66 -46.40 -12.85
CA THR A 80 11.43 -46.06 -12.14
C THR A 80 11.27 -44.54 -12.08
N TYR A 81 10.06 -44.06 -12.37
CA TYR A 81 9.70 -42.65 -12.22
C TYR A 81 8.85 -42.51 -10.96
N GLN A 82 9.22 -41.57 -10.09
CA GLN A 82 8.40 -41.15 -8.97
C GLN A 82 7.58 -39.93 -9.40
N THR A 83 6.27 -40.01 -9.20
CA THR A 83 5.37 -38.87 -9.40
C THR A 83 5.37 -38.00 -8.16
N VAL A 84 5.69 -36.71 -8.32
CA VAL A 84 5.56 -35.67 -7.29
C VAL A 84 4.41 -34.76 -7.68
N GLU A 85 3.35 -34.75 -6.88
CA GLU A 85 2.17 -33.90 -7.10
C GLU A 85 2.21 -32.71 -6.14
N THR A 86 2.01 -31.50 -6.67
CA THR A 86 1.74 -30.31 -5.86
C THR A 86 0.25 -29.99 -5.95
N PRO A 87 -0.46 -29.81 -4.82
CA PRO A 87 -1.89 -29.47 -4.85
C PRO A 87 -2.08 -28.05 -5.38
N GLY A 88 -3.13 -27.84 -6.19
CA GLY A 88 -3.54 -26.50 -6.58
C GLY A 88 -4.11 -25.72 -5.39
N TYR A 89 -4.01 -24.39 -5.45
CA TYR A 89 -4.51 -23.50 -4.39
C TYR A 89 -5.13 -22.23 -4.99
N TYR A 90 -5.95 -21.54 -4.20
CA TYR A 90 -6.46 -20.22 -4.57
C TYR A 90 -5.57 -19.13 -3.98
N THR A 91 -5.34 -18.07 -4.75
CA THR A 91 -4.70 -16.84 -4.29
C THR A 91 -5.63 -15.66 -4.52
N THR A 92 -5.59 -14.66 -3.65
CA THR A 92 -6.32 -13.39 -3.84
C THR A 92 -5.34 -12.32 -4.27
N ASP A 93 -5.59 -11.71 -5.42
CA ASP A 93 -4.92 -10.49 -5.86
C ASP A 93 -5.74 -9.28 -5.37
N VAL A 94 -5.08 -8.28 -4.78
CA VAL A 94 -5.66 -7.06 -4.22
C VAL A 94 -5.02 -5.86 -4.90
N GLU A 95 -5.83 -4.97 -5.47
CA GLU A 95 -5.39 -3.73 -6.12
C GLU A 95 -6.11 -2.53 -5.51
N ALA A 96 -5.37 -1.61 -4.90
CA ALA A 96 -5.93 -0.41 -4.29
C ALA A 96 -5.52 0.85 -5.06
N TYR A 97 -6.51 1.68 -5.40
CA TYR A 97 -6.30 2.97 -6.06
C TYR A 97 -6.31 4.07 -5.01
N VAL A 98 -5.24 4.84 -4.92
CA VAL A 98 -5.10 5.96 -3.98
C VAL A 98 -4.95 7.26 -4.75
N GLU A 99 -5.73 8.27 -4.37
CA GLU A 99 -5.60 9.63 -4.86
C GLU A 99 -4.92 10.47 -3.78
N ALA A 100 -3.95 11.29 -4.17
CA ALA A 100 -3.22 12.20 -3.29
C ALA A 100 -3.21 13.61 -3.87
N ASN A 101 -3.61 14.59 -3.06
CA ASN A 101 -3.75 15.99 -3.43
C ASN A 101 -2.98 16.85 -2.43
N MET A 102 -2.13 17.75 -2.93
CA MET A 102 -1.35 18.66 -2.12
C MET A 102 -1.82 20.10 -2.33
N PHE A 103 -2.04 20.80 -1.22
CA PHE A 103 -2.54 22.17 -1.21
C PHE A 103 -1.56 23.12 -0.54
N ASP A 104 -1.47 24.35 -1.04
CA ASP A 104 -0.82 25.45 -0.34
C ASP A 104 -1.70 25.87 0.85
N VAL A 105 -1.11 25.93 2.05
CA VAL A 105 -1.88 26.22 3.26
C VAL A 105 -2.35 27.67 3.29
N MET A 106 -1.58 28.61 2.73
CA MET A 106 -1.88 30.04 2.77
C MET A 106 -3.02 30.41 1.83
N THR A 107 -2.95 29.94 0.58
CA THR A 107 -3.92 30.26 -0.47
C THR A 107 -5.06 29.25 -0.59
N SER A 108 -4.90 28.05 -0.01
CA SER A 108 -5.79 26.90 -0.19
C SER A 108 -5.83 26.37 -1.63
N ASP A 109 -4.87 26.75 -2.48
CA ASP A 109 -4.82 26.30 -3.86
C ASP A 109 -4.29 24.87 -3.97
N LEU A 110 -4.86 24.08 -4.89
CA LEU A 110 -4.30 22.79 -5.27
C LEU A 110 -3.00 23.03 -6.06
N VAL A 111 -1.87 22.62 -5.50
CA VAL A 111 -0.54 22.79 -6.11
C VAL A 111 -0.03 21.51 -6.77
N TRP A 112 -0.57 20.35 -6.40
CA TRP A 112 -0.21 19.06 -6.98
C TRP A 112 -1.26 18.00 -6.74
N SER A 113 -1.38 17.06 -7.69
CA SER A 113 -2.27 15.90 -7.57
C SER A 113 -1.62 14.69 -8.25
N ALA A 114 -1.84 13.51 -7.68
CA ALA A 114 -1.48 12.25 -8.30
C ALA A 114 -2.45 11.14 -7.93
N GLN A 115 -2.48 10.13 -8.79
CA GLN A 115 -3.13 8.86 -8.52
C GLN A 115 -2.07 7.77 -8.60
N THR A 116 -2.13 6.83 -7.65
CA THR A 116 -1.23 5.68 -7.60
C THR A 116 -2.00 4.40 -7.32
N GLU A 117 -1.43 3.29 -7.77
CA GLU A 117 -1.93 1.94 -7.52
C GLU A 117 -1.01 1.22 -6.53
N ILE A 118 -1.60 0.45 -5.62
CA ILE A 118 -0.89 -0.45 -4.71
C ILE A 118 -1.33 -1.86 -5.07
N LEU A 119 -0.36 -2.68 -5.48
CA LEU A 119 -0.61 -4.05 -5.96
C LEU A 119 -0.19 -5.06 -4.90
N ASN A 120 -1.10 -5.98 -4.57
CA ASN A 120 -0.92 -7.12 -3.69
C ASN A 120 -0.13 -6.80 -2.40
N PRO A 121 -0.54 -5.80 -1.60
CA PRO A 121 0.16 -5.51 -0.35
C PRO A 121 0.02 -6.71 0.60
N GLY A 122 1.14 -7.19 1.15
CA GLY A 122 1.15 -8.29 2.12
C GLY A 122 0.58 -7.90 3.49
N SER A 123 0.55 -6.59 3.79
CA SER A 123 0.03 -5.99 5.01
C SER A 123 -0.32 -4.52 4.78
N LEU A 124 -1.01 -3.90 5.75
CA LEU A 124 -1.27 -2.45 5.72
C LEU A 124 0.03 -1.64 5.75
N SER A 125 1.05 -2.13 6.47
CA SER A 125 2.37 -1.51 6.51
C SER A 125 3.04 -1.53 5.14
N ASP A 126 2.99 -2.66 4.43
CA ASP A 126 3.53 -2.76 3.07
C ASP A 126 2.80 -1.82 2.10
N ALA A 127 1.49 -1.67 2.26
CA ALA A 127 0.71 -0.71 1.47
C ALA A 127 1.15 0.75 1.75
N ALA A 128 1.33 1.10 3.02
CA ALA A 128 1.79 2.43 3.42
C ALA A 128 3.21 2.72 2.91
N ASP A 129 4.11 1.76 3.00
CA ASP A 129 5.49 1.87 2.51
C ASP A 129 5.52 2.01 0.98
N SER A 130 4.73 1.21 0.27
CA SER A 130 4.58 1.30 -1.19
C SER A 130 4.08 2.67 -1.62
N PHE A 131 3.03 3.17 -0.96
CA PHE A 131 2.49 4.51 -1.19
C PHE A 131 3.55 5.59 -0.94
N ALA A 132 4.20 5.59 0.22
CA ALA A 132 5.21 6.59 0.57
C ALA A 132 6.40 6.57 -0.39
N SER A 133 6.86 5.37 -0.79
CA SER A 133 7.96 5.19 -1.75
C SER A 133 7.65 5.73 -3.14
N THR A 134 6.37 5.86 -3.50
CA THR A 134 5.92 6.41 -4.78
C THR A 134 5.70 7.91 -4.69
N ILE A 135 5.03 8.38 -3.64
CA ILE A 135 4.60 9.77 -3.51
C ILE A 135 5.75 10.69 -3.12
N VAL A 136 6.59 10.30 -2.15
CA VAL A 136 7.67 11.16 -1.63
C VAL A 136 8.66 11.55 -2.73
N PRO A 137 9.17 10.63 -3.58
CA PRO A 137 10.03 11.03 -4.70
C PRO A 137 9.32 11.94 -5.70
N SER A 138 8.02 11.71 -5.95
CA SER A 138 7.23 12.50 -6.88
C SER A 138 7.12 13.95 -6.42
N ILE A 139 6.68 14.19 -5.18
CA ILE A 139 6.57 15.56 -4.64
C ILE A 139 7.93 16.26 -4.56
N THR A 140 8.98 15.50 -4.22
CA THR A 140 10.35 16.04 -4.13
C THR A 140 10.89 16.46 -5.50
N LYS A 141 10.67 15.64 -6.53
CA LYS A 141 11.08 15.96 -7.91
C LYS A 141 10.37 17.20 -8.46
N ASN A 142 9.13 17.45 -8.02
CA ASN A 142 8.37 18.64 -8.40
C ASN A 142 8.75 19.90 -7.59
N GLY A 143 9.73 19.81 -6.68
CA GLY A 143 10.20 20.95 -5.88
C GLY A 143 9.19 21.41 -4.83
N LEU A 144 8.21 20.57 -4.51
CA LEU A 144 7.11 20.88 -3.59
C LEU A 144 7.52 20.72 -2.12
N VAL A 145 8.56 19.94 -1.88
CA VAL A 145 9.18 19.77 -0.57
C VAL A 145 10.69 19.87 -0.77
N LEU A 146 11.35 20.65 0.08
CA LEU A 146 12.81 20.79 0.06
C LEU A 146 13.46 19.51 0.59
N GLN A 147 14.40 18.93 -0.17
CA GLN A 147 15.33 17.96 0.41
C GLN A 147 16.27 18.70 1.37
N LYS A 148 16.15 18.42 2.66
CA LYS A 148 17.10 18.86 3.67
C LYS A 148 18.13 17.77 3.96
#